data_AF-A0A352XZ27-F1
#
_entry.id   AF-A0A352XZ27-F1
#
_cell.length_a   1.000
_cell.length_b   1.000
_cell.length_c   1.000
_cell.angle_alpha   90.00
_cell.angle_beta   90.00
_cell.angle_gamma   90.00
#
_symmetry.space_group_name_H-M   'P 1'
#
loop_
_entity.id
_entity.type
_entity.pdbx_description
1 polymer ?
#
loop_
_entity_poly.entity_id
_entity_poly.type
_entity_poly.pdbx_seq_one_letter_code
_entity_poly.pdbx_strand_id
1 'polypeptide(L)'
;RKAALQLLTREDRPAAIFAASDVQAIGVLEAARSLNISVPGDLSLIGFDGIELSEIMELSTVQQPMKYMGELGVQKLIAQIEGSVDGGSPPELIRLQPSLMVRSTITTVAPLIKATHT
;
A
#
# COMPACT_ATOMS: atom_id res chain seq x y z
N ARG A 1 -3.99 -13.01 -1.45
CA ARG A 1 -5.10 -13.99 -1.48
C ARG A 1 -5.20 -14.87 -0.25
N LYS A 2 -4.29 -15.82 0.02
CA LYS A 2 -4.42 -16.77 1.16
C LYS A 2 -4.65 -16.09 2.52
N ALA A 3 -3.81 -15.12 2.88
CA ALA A 3 -3.98 -14.37 4.13
C ALA A 3 -5.31 -13.59 4.17
N ALA A 4 -5.73 -13.02 3.04
CA ALA A 4 -7.01 -12.33 2.93
C ALA A 4 -8.20 -13.28 3.13
N LEU A 5 -8.17 -14.49 2.56
CA LEU A 5 -9.20 -15.50 2.82
C LEU A 5 -9.31 -15.82 4.31
N GLN A 6 -8.17 -16.09 4.96
CA GLN A 6 -8.15 -16.38 6.40
C GLN A 6 -8.69 -15.21 7.24
N LEU A 7 -8.37 -13.98 6.87
CA LEU A 7 -8.81 -12.79 7.59
C LEU A 7 -10.30 -12.49 7.36
N LEU A 8 -10.78 -12.68 6.13
CA LEU A 8 -12.13 -12.32 5.73
C LEU A 8 -13.20 -13.34 6.14
N THR A 9 -12.80 -14.55 6.54
CA THR A 9 -13.71 -15.59 7.07
C THR A 9 -13.80 -15.61 8.60
N ARG A 10 -13.12 -14.71 9.31
CA ARG A 10 -13.22 -14.61 10.77
C ARG A 10 -14.56 -14.01 11.19
N GLU A 11 -15.04 -14.37 12.38
CA GLU A 11 -16.21 -13.73 12.99
C GLU A 11 -15.98 -12.23 13.22
N ASP A 12 -14.77 -11.85 13.65
CA ASP A 12 -14.32 -10.47 13.82
C ASP A 12 -13.69 -9.88 12.55
N ARG A 13 -14.25 -10.20 11.38
CA ARG A 13 -13.78 -9.72 10.06
C ARG A 13 -13.55 -8.20 10.09
N PRO A 14 -12.39 -7.71 9.61
CA PRO A 14 -12.16 -6.27 9.54
C PRO A 14 -13.03 -5.60 8.48
N ALA A 15 -13.46 -4.38 8.77
CA ALA A 15 -14.21 -3.54 7.83
C ALA A 15 -13.30 -2.79 6.84
N ALA A 16 -11.99 -2.76 7.10
CA ALA A 16 -10.99 -2.20 6.20
C ALA A 16 -9.67 -2.98 6.22
N ILE A 17 -8.97 -3.03 5.09
CA ILE A 17 -7.63 -3.59 4.96
C ILE A 17 -6.69 -2.55 4.35
N PHE A 18 -5.50 -2.43 4.93
CA PHE A 18 -4.35 -1.79 4.29
C PHE A 18 -3.36 -2.88 3.88
N ALA A 19 -3.20 -3.07 2.57
CA ALA A 19 -2.28 -4.04 2.01
C ALA A 19 -0.88 -3.44 1.87
N ALA A 20 0.15 -4.26 2.07
CA ALA A 20 1.55 -3.79 2.02
C ALA A 20 2.05 -3.50 0.59
N SER A 21 1.29 -3.91 -0.43
CA SER A 21 1.52 -3.53 -1.83
C SER A 21 0.24 -3.63 -2.64
N ASP A 22 0.21 -2.99 -3.80
CA ASP A 22 -0.92 -3.03 -4.75
C ASP A 22 -1.15 -4.47 -5.24
N VAL A 23 -0.09 -5.24 -5.50
CA VAL A 23 -0.20 -6.65 -5.89
C VAL A 23 -0.88 -7.48 -4.79
N GLN A 24 -0.55 -7.23 -3.52
CA GLN A 24 -1.22 -7.88 -2.41
C GLN A 24 -2.69 -7.44 -2.29
N ALA A 25 -2.97 -6.16 -2.52
CA ALA A 25 -4.34 -5.62 -2.54
C ALA A 25 -5.19 -6.29 -3.63
N ILE A 26 -4.66 -6.53 -4.83
CA ILE A 26 -5.36 -7.33 -5.86
C ILE A 26 -5.68 -8.72 -5.34
N GLY A 27 -4.75 -9.36 -4.61
CA GLY A 27 -5.02 -10.62 -3.94
C GLY A 27 -6.08 -10.54 -2.84
N VAL A 28 -6.35 -9.36 -2.26
CA VAL A 28 -7.47 -9.12 -1.34
C VAL A 28 -8.77 -8.99 -2.13
N LEU A 29 -8.79 -8.20 -3.22
CA LEU A 29 -9.95 -8.08 -4.12
C LEU A 29 -10.39 -9.45 -4.64
N GLU A 30 -9.44 -10.29 -5.04
CA GLU A 30 -9.73 -11.65 -5.52
C GLU A 30 -10.36 -12.53 -4.42
N ALA A 31 -9.86 -12.43 -3.18
CA ALA A 31 -10.41 -13.16 -2.04
C ALA A 31 -11.81 -12.66 -1.66
N ALA A 32 -12.01 -11.34 -1.59
CA ALA A 32 -13.30 -10.72 -1.33
C ALA A 32 -14.34 -11.15 -2.37
N ARG A 33 -13.99 -11.11 -3.67
CA ARG A 33 -14.83 -11.61 -4.76
C ARG A 33 -15.22 -13.07 -4.57
N SER A 34 -14.29 -13.94 -4.18
CA SER A 34 -14.59 -15.37 -3.96
C SER A 34 -15.49 -15.65 -2.77
N LEU A 35 -15.59 -14.69 -1.83
CA LEU A 35 -16.45 -14.76 -0.64
C LEU A 35 -17.74 -13.94 -0.79
N ASN A 36 -18.00 -13.38 -1.98
CA ASN A 36 -19.11 -12.44 -2.24
C ASN A 36 -19.11 -11.20 -1.31
N ILE A 37 -17.93 -10.74 -0.90
CA ILE A 37 -17.75 -9.51 -0.11
C ILE A 37 -17.53 -8.37 -1.10
N SER A 38 -18.39 -7.35 -1.03
CA SER A 38 -18.28 -6.17 -1.90
C SER A 38 -17.18 -5.22 -1.44
N VAL A 39 -16.44 -4.66 -2.40
CA VAL A 39 -15.47 -3.57 -2.19
C VAL A 39 -15.91 -2.41 -3.08
N PRO A 40 -16.16 -1.20 -2.53
CA PRO A 40 -15.88 -0.78 -1.16
C PRO A 40 -16.99 -1.08 -0.14
N GLY A 41 -18.11 -1.68 -0.55
CA GLY A 41 -19.34 -1.76 0.26
C GLY A 41 -19.19 -2.44 1.62
N ASP A 42 -18.75 -3.69 1.64
CA ASP A 42 -18.56 -4.50 2.87
C ASP A 42 -17.14 -4.41 3.43
N LEU A 43 -16.19 -3.96 2.62
CA LEU A 43 -14.78 -3.90 2.91
C LEU A 43 -14.14 -2.72 2.18
N SER A 44 -13.53 -1.81 2.94
CA SER A 44 -12.61 -0.82 2.37
C SER A 44 -11.20 -1.40 2.18
N LEU A 45 -10.53 -1.01 1.11
CA LEU A 45 -9.20 -1.48 0.77
C LEU A 45 -8.30 -0.35 0.28
N ILE A 46 -7.13 -0.22 0.91
CA ILE A 46 -6.04 0.63 0.47
C ILE A 46 -4.84 -0.25 0.11
N GLY A 47 -4.24 -0.02 -1.05
CA GLY A 47 -2.96 -0.59 -1.48
C GLY A 47 -1.76 0.29 -1.13
N PHE A 48 -0.59 -0.09 -1.64
CA PHE A 48 0.66 0.65 -1.48
C PHE A 48 1.51 0.45 -2.74
N ASP A 49 2.32 1.44 -3.10
CA ASP A 49 3.21 1.56 -4.28
C ASP A 49 2.68 2.56 -5.31
N GLY A 50 1.43 2.44 -5.73
CA GLY A 50 0.86 3.23 -6.82
C GLY A 50 1.39 2.80 -8.19
N ILE A 51 1.48 1.49 -8.42
CA ILE A 51 1.83 0.92 -9.74
C ILE A 51 0.69 1.13 -10.74
N GLU A 52 0.98 0.98 -12.03
CA GLU A 52 0.00 1.11 -13.12
C GLU A 52 -1.25 0.24 -12.90
N LEU A 53 -1.07 -0.96 -12.36
CA LEU A 53 -2.18 -1.87 -12.04
C LEU A 53 -3.18 -1.26 -11.04
N SER A 54 -2.72 -0.40 -10.11
CA SER A 54 -3.63 0.27 -9.16
C SER A 54 -4.57 1.26 -9.84
N GLU A 55 -4.12 1.87 -10.94
CA GLU A 55 -4.91 2.79 -11.74
C GLU A 55 -5.94 2.04 -12.57
N ILE A 56 -5.51 0.99 -13.29
CA ILE A 56 -6.38 0.12 -14.09
C ILE A 56 -7.50 -0.50 -13.24
N MET A 57 -7.19 -0.87 -12.00
CA MET A 57 -8.12 -1.53 -11.09
C MET A 57 -8.92 -0.55 -10.22
N GLU A 58 -8.76 0.76 -10.41
CA GLU A 58 -9.40 1.80 -9.60
C GLU A 58 -9.16 1.62 -8.09
N LEU A 59 -7.98 1.12 -7.72
CA LEU A 59 -7.54 0.84 -6.36
C LEU A 59 -7.03 2.10 -5.69
N SER A 60 -7.60 2.47 -4.54
CA SER A 60 -7.04 3.49 -3.67
C SER A 60 -5.70 3.01 -3.11
N THR A 61 -4.65 3.83 -3.18
CA THR A 61 -3.29 3.40 -2.83
C THR A 61 -2.43 4.55 -2.32
N VAL A 62 -1.43 4.24 -1.50
CA VAL A 62 -0.35 5.17 -1.18
C VAL A 62 0.69 5.08 -2.29
N GLN A 63 0.70 6.08 -3.18
CA GLN A 63 1.62 6.17 -4.29
C GLN A 63 2.99 6.65 -3.82
N GLN A 64 4.01 5.86 -4.15
CA GLN A 64 5.40 6.18 -3.90
C GLN A 64 5.99 6.93 -5.11
N PRO A 65 6.88 7.92 -4.91
CA PRO A 65 7.57 8.60 -6.01
C PRO A 65 8.72 7.73 -6.56
N MET A 66 8.42 6.49 -6.98
CA MET A 66 9.41 5.47 -7.33
C MET A 66 10.36 5.90 -8.46
N LYS A 67 9.85 6.66 -9.44
CA LYS A 67 10.69 7.22 -10.51
C LYS A 67 11.77 8.14 -9.94
N TYR A 68 11.37 9.06 -9.06
CA TYR A 68 12.30 9.99 -8.41
C TYR A 68 13.26 9.26 -7.45
N MET A 69 12.78 8.22 -6.75
CA MET A 69 13.65 7.34 -5.95
C MET A 69 14.75 6.70 -6.79
N GLY A 70 14.39 6.17 -7.98
CA GLY A 70 15.34 5.57 -8.90
C GLY A 70 16.34 6.58 -9.44
N GLU A 71 15.87 7.76 -9.88
CA GLU A 71 16.72 8.86 -10.35
C GLU A 71 17.74 9.28 -9.29
N LEU A 72 17.28 9.53 -8.05
CA LEU A 72 18.17 9.87 -6.93
C LEU A 72 19.15 8.74 -6.62
N GLY A 73 18.69 7.49 -6.59
CA GLY A 73 19.55 6.34 -6.32
C GLY A 73 20.68 6.20 -7.33
N VAL A 74 20.38 6.35 -8.62
CA VAL A 74 21.38 6.32 -9.69
C VAL A 74 22.33 7.51 -9.61
N GLN A 75 21.83 8.73 -9.36
CA GLN A 75 22.67 9.91 -9.17
C GLN A 75 23.68 9.72 -8.03
N LYS A 76 23.24 9.17 -6.89
CA LYS A 76 24.13 8.91 -5.75
C LYS A 76 25.14 7.81 -6.06
N LEU A 77 24.74 6.75 -6.75
CA LEU A 77 25.64 5.68 -7.17
C LEU A 77 26.74 6.19 -8.12
N ILE A 78 26.38 7.02 -9.12
CA ILE A 78 27.34 7.63 -10.04
C ILE A 78 28.33 8.51 -9.27
N ALA A 79 27.85 9.36 -8.36
CA ALA A 79 28.71 10.22 -7.56
C ALA A 79 29.71 9.41 -6.70
N GLN A 80 29.30 8.25 -6.18
CA GLN A 80 30.20 7.34 -5.46
C GLN A 80 31.24 6.70 -6.38
N ILE A 81 30.86 6.28 -7.58
CA ILE A 81 31.78 5.68 -8.57
C ILE A 81 32.83 6.71 -9.03
N GLU A 82 32.43 7.96 -9.21
CA GLU A 82 33.32 9.05 -9.64
C GLU A 82 34.23 9.59 -8.52
N GLY A 83 34.07 9.11 -7.28
CA GLY A 83 34.81 9.61 -6.12
C GLY A 83 34.38 11.01 -5.67
N SER A 84 33.23 11.49 -6.13
CA SER A 84 32.62 12.76 -5.75
C SER A 84 32.02 12.72 -4.33
N VAL A 85 32.02 11.56 -3.68
CA VAL A 85 31.57 11.34 -2.31
C VAL A 85 32.66 10.62 -1.53
N ASP A 86 33.00 11.12 -0.35
CA ASP A 86 33.95 10.46 0.55
C ASP A 86 33.38 9.14 1.05
N GLY A 87 34.09 8.03 0.80
CA GLY A 87 33.69 6.68 1.22
C GLY A 87 33.65 6.48 2.75
N GLY A 88 34.21 7.41 3.52
CA GLY A 88 34.10 7.46 4.99
C GLY A 88 32.87 8.21 5.50
N SER A 89 32.13 8.92 4.64
CA SER A 89 30.95 9.70 5.06
C SER A 89 29.75 8.78 5.35
N PRO A 90 28.92 9.12 6.37
CA PRO A 90 27.71 8.37 6.64
C PRO A 90 26.74 8.46 5.46
N PRO A 91 25.94 7.41 5.21
CA PRO A 91 24.95 7.43 4.13
C PRO A 91 23.93 8.54 4.36
N GLU A 92 23.66 9.32 3.32
CA GLU A 92 22.65 10.36 3.35
C GLU A 92 21.24 9.74 3.39
N LEU A 93 20.44 10.12 4.38
CA LEU A 93 19.05 9.70 4.50
C LEU A 93 18.13 10.71 3.81
N ILE A 94 17.71 10.42 2.58
CA ILE A 94 16.73 11.23 1.85
C ILE A 94 15.33 10.65 2.11
N ARG A 95 14.42 11.49 2.65
CA ARG A 95 13.01 11.14 2.85
C ARG A 95 12.17 11.72 1.73
N LEU A 96 11.48 10.86 1.00
CA LEU A 96 10.56 11.27 -0.05
C LEU A 96 9.12 11.13 0.43
N GLN A 97 8.28 12.10 0.07
CA GLN A 97 6.90 12.17 0.51
C GLN A 97 6.02 11.32 -0.43
N PRO A 98 5.33 10.28 0.07
CA PRO A 98 4.30 9.59 -0.71
C PRO A 98 3.00 10.42 -0.75
N SER A 99 2.12 10.07 -1.69
CA SER A 99 0.79 10.69 -1.84
C SER A 99 -0.31 9.64 -1.74
N LEU A 100 -1.42 9.96 -1.09
CA LEU A 100 -2.60 9.10 -1.09
C LEU A 100 -3.42 9.36 -2.35
N MET A 101 -3.58 8.32 -3.17
CA MET A 101 -4.44 8.33 -4.35
C MET A 101 -5.77 7.67 -3.99
N VAL A 102 -6.81 8.48 -3.81
CA VAL A 102 -8.16 7.99 -3.53
C VAL A 102 -8.87 7.63 -4.83
N ARG A 103 -9.37 6.40 -4.90
CA ARG A 103 -10.14 5.83 -6.02
C ARG A 103 -11.36 5.07 -5.49
N SER A 104 -11.78 4.01 -6.17
CA SER A 104 -13.08 3.35 -5.96
C SER A 104 -13.12 2.32 -4.82
N THR A 105 -11.99 1.97 -4.20
CA THR A 105 -11.93 0.85 -3.24
C THR A 105 -12.08 1.24 -1.76
N ILE A 106 -12.39 2.49 -1.44
CA ILE A 106 -12.63 2.91 -0.04
C ILE A 106 -14.00 3.55 0.12
N THR A 107 -14.60 3.36 1.30
CA THR A 107 -15.78 4.08 1.75
C THR A 107 -15.63 4.46 3.22
N THR A 108 -16.61 5.19 3.74
CA THR A 108 -16.66 5.49 5.19
C THR A 108 -16.89 4.19 5.94
N VAL A 109 -15.93 3.82 6.78
CA VAL A 109 -16.05 2.67 7.68
C VAL A 109 -16.76 3.13 8.94
N ALA A 110 -17.79 2.39 9.39
CA ALA A 110 -18.41 2.67 10.69
C ALA A 110 -17.33 2.63 11.79
N PRO A 111 -17.36 3.56 12.77
CA PRO A 111 -16.34 3.62 13.81
C PRO A 111 -16.30 2.29 14.57
N LEU A 112 -15.09 1.76 14.77
CA LEU A 112 -14.84 0.63 15.65
C LEU A 112 -15.36 1.01 17.04
N ILE A 113 -16.51 0.48 17.45
CA ILE A 113 -16.93 0.53 18.85
C ILE A 113 -15.83 -0.23 19.61
N LYS A 114 -15.02 0.51 20.38
CA LYS A 114 -13.99 -0.10 21.22
C LYS A 114 -14.68 -1.14 22.09
N ALA A 115 -14.28 -2.41 21.95
CA ALA A 115 -14.57 -3.41 22.96
C ALA A 115 -14.00 -2.86 24.28
N THR A 116 -14.90 -2.62 25.24
CA THR A 116 -14.58 -2.23 26.59
C THR A 116 -13.76 -3.38 27.19
N HIS A 117 -12.44 -3.23 27.22
CA HIS A 117 -11.60 -4.10 28.02
C HIS A 117 -11.78 -3.69 29.49
N THR A 118 -12.64 -4.44 30.19
CA THR A 118 -12.56 -4.66 31.64
C THR A 118 -11.46 -5.69 31.89
#